data_AF-A0A7S3ZAK0-F1
#
_entry.id   AF-A0A7S3ZAK0-F1
#
_cell.length_a   1.000
_cell.length_b   1.000
_cell.length_c   1.000
_cell.angle_alpha   90.00
_cell.angle_beta   90.00
_cell.angle_gamma   90.00
#
_symmetry.space_group_name_H-M   'P 1'
#
loop_
_entity.id
_entity.type
_entity.pdbx_description
1 polymer ?
#
loop_
_entity_poly.entity_id
_entity_poly.type
_entity_poly.pdbx_seq_one_letter_code
_entity_poly.pdbx_strand_id
1 'polypeptide(L)'
;GKFHSTSTLMELSAELFSLVKEELNDSENTIKMSLVLSASAAVEICWETSNISERQINARKALELVSKCMTIMTNPSADEATPFCFVLKFACKLFLEDNNILDVIREVEEIPGISPNILELMANMAMQEPYVLKHVAVKCLHAAFNARFQSSISDWKKFAELVTDITRMSSSRKNLPDFCDKLIDMLAPLCSQGSCEYPELKAKWLVSWLWNEAVHLYRARELERAEKLMSKAIQIAKFLLKTFPHAEEFKASYQYVLTELNGLENDRK
;
A
#
# COMPACT_ATOMS: atom_id res chain seq x y z
N GLY A 1 -19.81 -20.81 -19.67
CA GLY A 1 -20.01 -21.54 -18.40
C GLY A 1 -20.14 -20.60 -17.22
N LYS A 2 -19.12 -19.78 -16.92
CA LYS A 2 -19.10 -18.84 -15.79
C LYS A 2 -19.67 -17.44 -16.08
N PHE A 3 -19.56 -16.94 -17.32
CA PHE A 3 -20.07 -15.62 -17.71
C PHE A 3 -21.58 -15.41 -17.52
N HIS A 4 -22.40 -16.47 -17.59
CA HIS A 4 -23.84 -16.33 -17.33
C HIS A 4 -24.11 -16.07 -15.85
N SER A 5 -23.38 -16.68 -14.91
CA SER A 5 -23.69 -16.52 -13.47
C SER A 5 -23.40 -15.11 -12.93
N THR A 6 -22.38 -14.42 -13.44
CA THR A 6 -22.02 -13.05 -13.02
C THR A 6 -22.94 -12.00 -13.65
N SER A 7 -23.32 -12.15 -14.92
CA SER A 7 -24.34 -11.31 -15.57
C SER A 7 -25.70 -11.47 -14.89
N THR A 8 -26.09 -12.70 -14.57
CA THR A 8 -27.36 -12.99 -13.87
C THR A 8 -27.38 -12.42 -12.45
N LEU A 9 -26.26 -12.40 -11.71
CA LEU A 9 -26.17 -11.72 -10.41
C LEU A 9 -26.24 -10.19 -10.54
N MET A 10 -25.67 -9.62 -11.60
CA MET A 10 -25.75 -8.19 -11.90
C MET A 10 -27.18 -7.78 -12.28
N GLU A 11 -27.88 -8.60 -13.07
CA GLU A 11 -29.29 -8.43 -13.41
C GLU A 11 -30.19 -8.60 -12.19
N LEU A 12 -30.00 -9.66 -11.39
CA LEU A 12 -30.78 -9.88 -10.16
C LEU A 12 -30.59 -8.79 -9.10
N SER A 13 -29.37 -8.26 -8.93
CA SER A 13 -29.13 -7.15 -8.00
C SER A 13 -29.76 -5.83 -8.48
N ALA A 14 -29.74 -5.57 -9.79
CA ALA A 14 -30.43 -4.43 -10.39
C ALA A 14 -31.97 -4.59 -10.40
N GLU A 15 -32.47 -5.82 -10.52
CA GLU A 15 -33.89 -6.15 -10.51
C GLU A 15 -34.47 -6.08 -9.08
N LEU A 16 -33.74 -6.60 -8.08
CA LEU A 16 -34.01 -6.38 -6.65
C LEU A 16 -34.07 -4.88 -6.31
N PHE A 17 -33.16 -4.08 -6.87
CA PHE A 17 -33.15 -2.63 -6.71
C PHE A 17 -34.43 -1.95 -7.25
N SER A 18 -35.00 -2.45 -8.36
CA SER A 18 -36.25 -1.91 -8.91
C SER A 18 -37.48 -2.20 -8.03
N LEU A 19 -37.38 -3.23 -7.17
CA LEU A 19 -38.47 -3.71 -6.32
C LEU A 19 -38.46 -3.08 -4.92
N VAL A 20 -37.37 -2.45 -4.50
CA VAL A 20 -37.32 -1.70 -3.23
C VAL A 20 -37.97 -0.33 -3.43
N LYS A 21 -39.31 -0.33 -3.46
CA LYS A 21 -40.12 0.85 -3.19
C LYS A 21 -40.62 0.82 -1.75
N GLU A 22 -40.26 1.88 -1.06
CA GLU A 22 -40.85 2.44 0.16
C GLU A 22 -40.52 1.78 1.51
N GLU A 23 -40.07 2.68 2.39
CA GLU A 23 -39.95 2.67 3.85
C GLU A 23 -38.65 2.18 4.54
N LEU A 24 -38.26 3.03 5.51
CA LEU A 24 -37.31 2.85 6.63
C LEU A 24 -35.82 2.91 6.29
N ASN A 25 -34.99 3.38 7.23
CA ASN A 25 -33.53 3.52 7.08
C ASN A 25 -32.80 2.22 6.69
N ASP A 26 -33.43 1.05 6.86
CA ASP A 26 -32.98 -0.21 6.28
C ASP A 26 -32.93 -0.17 4.74
N SER A 27 -33.79 0.62 4.09
CA SER A 27 -33.77 0.85 2.64
C SER A 27 -32.48 1.52 2.19
N GLU A 28 -31.93 2.49 2.93
CA GLU A 28 -30.71 3.19 2.53
C GLU A 28 -29.49 2.26 2.54
N ASN A 29 -29.31 1.50 3.63
CA ASN A 29 -28.25 0.50 3.72
C ASN A 29 -28.43 -0.61 2.68
N THR A 30 -29.67 -1.07 2.46
CA THR A 30 -29.98 -2.06 1.41
C THR A 30 -29.65 -1.52 0.02
N ILE A 31 -29.94 -0.25 -0.24
CA ILE A 31 -29.61 0.42 -1.51
C ILE A 31 -28.09 0.53 -1.67
N LYS A 32 -27.37 1.01 -0.65
CA LYS A 32 -25.89 1.12 -0.68
C LYS A 32 -25.25 -0.24 -0.93
N MET A 33 -25.66 -1.28 -0.21
CA MET A 33 -25.14 -2.63 -0.40
C MET A 33 -25.47 -3.19 -1.79
N SER A 34 -26.69 -2.97 -2.29
CA SER A 34 -27.07 -3.35 -3.65
C SER A 34 -26.19 -2.66 -4.69
N LEU A 35 -25.95 -1.35 -4.55
CA LEU A 35 -25.09 -0.58 -5.45
C LEU A 35 -23.63 -1.08 -5.42
N VAL A 36 -23.10 -1.35 -4.22
CA VAL A 36 -21.75 -1.91 -4.04
C VAL A 36 -21.64 -3.29 -4.68
N LEU A 37 -22.64 -4.16 -4.49
CA LEU A 37 -22.66 -5.50 -5.08
C LEU A 37 -22.74 -5.45 -6.61
N SER A 38 -23.63 -4.61 -7.17
CA SER A 38 -23.73 -4.44 -8.63
C SER A 38 -22.45 -3.83 -9.22
N ALA A 39 -21.82 -2.87 -8.53
CA ALA A 39 -20.55 -2.31 -8.95
C ALA A 39 -19.42 -3.35 -8.87
N SER A 40 -19.40 -4.18 -7.83
CA SER A 40 -18.44 -5.28 -7.68
C SER A 40 -18.60 -6.32 -8.79
N ALA A 41 -19.82 -6.68 -9.16
CA ALA A 41 -20.07 -7.60 -10.26
C ALA A 41 -19.59 -7.01 -11.61
N ALA A 42 -19.82 -5.73 -11.84
CA ALA A 42 -19.32 -5.04 -13.03
C ALA A 42 -17.78 -4.97 -13.07
N VAL A 43 -17.12 -4.75 -11.93
CA VAL A 43 -15.65 -4.83 -11.80
C VAL A 43 -15.12 -6.24 -12.07
N GLU A 44 -15.82 -7.28 -11.63
CA GLU A 44 -15.43 -8.67 -11.93
C GLU A 44 -15.51 -8.96 -13.43
N ILE A 45 -16.57 -8.50 -14.09
CA ILE A 45 -16.69 -8.59 -15.55
C ILE A 45 -15.51 -7.88 -16.24
N CYS A 46 -15.07 -6.72 -15.73
CA CYS A 46 -13.91 -6.03 -16.27
C CYS A 46 -12.63 -6.88 -16.21
N TRP A 47 -12.39 -7.63 -15.12
CA TRP A 47 -11.25 -8.53 -15.00
C TRP A 47 -11.31 -9.69 -16.01
N GLU A 48 -12.50 -10.23 -16.27
CA GLU A 48 -12.70 -11.33 -17.22
C GLU A 48 -12.72 -10.89 -18.70
N THR A 49 -12.98 -9.60 -18.96
CA THR A 49 -13.14 -9.06 -20.32
C THR A 49 -11.80 -8.80 -20.99
N SER A 50 -11.51 -9.49 -22.09
CA SER A 50 -10.28 -9.28 -22.88
C SER A 50 -10.31 -8.02 -23.76
N ASN A 51 -11.49 -7.57 -24.18
CA ASN A 51 -11.64 -6.39 -25.03
C ASN A 51 -11.54 -5.10 -24.19
N ILE A 52 -10.57 -4.23 -24.51
CA ILE A 52 -10.31 -3.00 -23.76
C ILE A 52 -11.51 -2.04 -23.79
N SER A 53 -12.17 -1.88 -24.94
CA SER A 53 -13.32 -0.97 -25.08
C SER A 53 -14.50 -1.42 -24.23
N GLU A 54 -14.83 -2.71 -24.29
CA GLU A 54 -15.90 -3.30 -23.48
C GLU A 54 -15.57 -3.24 -21.98
N ARG A 55 -14.32 -3.51 -21.61
CA ARG A 55 -13.83 -3.37 -20.22
C ARG A 55 -14.01 -1.94 -19.72
N GLN A 56 -13.65 -0.93 -20.52
CA GLN A 56 -13.81 0.48 -20.16
C GLN A 56 -15.30 0.88 -20.04
N ILE A 57 -16.18 0.34 -20.89
CA ILE A 57 -17.64 0.58 -20.78
C ILE A 57 -18.16 0.04 -19.44
N ASN A 58 -17.80 -1.19 -19.08
CA ASN A 58 -18.22 -1.79 -17.80
C ASN A 58 -17.61 -1.06 -16.60
N ALA A 59 -16.36 -0.59 -16.70
CA ALA A 59 -15.72 0.21 -15.66
C ALA A 59 -16.42 1.56 -15.44
N ARG A 60 -16.92 2.21 -16.50
CA ARG A 60 -17.73 3.44 -16.36
C ARG A 60 -19.06 3.17 -15.67
N LYS A 61 -19.74 2.06 -15.99
CA LYS A 61 -20.98 1.64 -15.31
C LYS A 61 -20.74 1.38 -13.82
N ALA A 62 -19.68 0.64 -13.50
CA ALA A 62 -19.29 0.40 -12.12
C ALA A 62 -18.98 1.70 -11.37
N LEU A 63 -18.25 2.63 -12.00
CA LEU A 63 -17.93 3.92 -11.41
C LEU A 63 -19.17 4.79 -11.16
N GLU A 64 -20.16 4.73 -12.05
CA GLU A 64 -21.45 5.40 -11.86
C GLU A 64 -22.21 4.84 -10.64
N LEU A 65 -22.25 3.52 -10.49
CA LEU A 65 -22.86 2.85 -9.33
C LEU A 65 -22.15 3.21 -8.02
N VAL A 66 -20.82 3.22 -8.01
CA VAL A 66 -20.02 3.67 -6.86
C VAL A 66 -20.31 5.12 -6.51
N SER A 67 -20.37 6.00 -7.52
CA SER A 67 -20.67 7.42 -7.32
C SER A 67 -22.06 7.61 -6.72
N LYS A 68 -23.08 6.88 -7.21
CA LYS A 68 -24.42 6.87 -6.62
C LYS A 68 -24.40 6.41 -5.17
N CYS A 69 -23.67 5.33 -4.86
CA CYS A 69 -23.54 4.85 -3.48
C CYS A 69 -22.95 5.93 -2.57
N MET A 70 -21.84 6.56 -2.99
CA MET A 70 -21.20 7.64 -2.23
C MET A 70 -22.12 8.87 -2.05
N THR A 71 -22.99 9.21 -3.01
CA THR A 71 -23.94 10.33 -2.85
C THR A 71 -25.04 10.09 -1.83
N ILE A 72 -25.35 8.82 -1.55
CA ILE A 72 -26.35 8.44 -0.54
C ILE A 72 -25.75 8.54 0.87
N MET A 73 -24.44 8.37 1.02
CA MET A 73 -23.75 8.43 2.30
C MET A 73 -23.79 9.86 2.89
N THR A 74 -24.52 10.02 3.98
CA THR A 74 -24.58 11.30 4.72
C THR A 74 -23.30 11.60 5.50
N ASN A 75 -22.61 10.56 5.99
CA ASN A 75 -21.29 10.67 6.60
C ASN A 75 -20.36 9.54 6.10
N PRO A 76 -19.61 9.75 5.01
CA PRO A 76 -18.71 8.74 4.46
C PRO A 76 -17.69 8.20 5.47
N SER A 77 -17.24 9.01 6.44
CA SER A 77 -16.23 8.58 7.42
C SER A 77 -16.73 7.52 8.41
N ALA A 78 -18.06 7.40 8.58
CA ALA A 78 -18.69 6.46 9.51
C ALA A 78 -19.49 5.35 8.79
N ASP A 79 -19.54 5.38 7.46
CA ASP A 79 -20.34 4.45 6.67
C ASP A 79 -19.56 3.18 6.33
N GLU A 80 -20.16 2.01 6.62
CA GLU A 80 -19.55 0.70 6.43
C GLU A 80 -19.28 0.37 4.95
N ALA A 81 -20.03 0.98 4.02
CA ALA A 81 -19.85 0.77 2.58
C ALA A 81 -18.70 1.61 2.00
N THR A 82 -18.19 2.61 2.74
CA THR A 82 -17.16 3.53 2.27
C THR A 82 -15.88 2.83 1.81
N PRO A 83 -15.25 1.92 2.58
CA PRO A 83 -14.01 1.26 2.15
C PRO A 83 -14.20 0.46 0.85
N PHE A 84 -15.36 -0.19 0.69
CA PHE A 84 -15.67 -0.94 -0.53
C PHE A 84 -15.85 -0.03 -1.73
N CYS A 85 -16.54 1.12 -1.56
CA CYS A 85 -16.68 2.11 -2.62
C CYS A 85 -15.32 2.62 -3.11
N PHE A 86 -14.35 2.82 -2.21
CA PHE A 86 -13.00 3.23 -2.59
C PHE A 86 -12.21 2.15 -3.32
N VAL A 87 -12.28 0.89 -2.90
CA VAL A 87 -11.67 -0.24 -3.62
C VAL A 87 -12.24 -0.35 -5.04
N LEU A 88 -13.57 -0.24 -5.17
CA LEU A 88 -14.24 -0.31 -6.47
C LEU A 88 -13.90 0.92 -7.33
N LYS A 89 -13.89 2.13 -6.76
CA LYS A 89 -13.44 3.37 -7.44
C LYS A 89 -12.02 3.22 -7.96
N PHE A 90 -11.12 2.66 -7.16
CA PHE A 90 -9.73 2.39 -7.52
C PHE A 90 -9.64 1.39 -8.68
N ALA A 91 -10.34 0.25 -8.61
CA ALA A 91 -10.39 -0.73 -9.69
C ALA A 91 -10.94 -0.13 -10.99
N CYS A 92 -12.02 0.66 -10.91
CA CYS A 92 -12.56 1.37 -12.08
C CYS A 92 -11.52 2.30 -12.70
N LYS A 93 -10.78 3.08 -11.89
CA LYS A 93 -9.72 3.96 -12.40
C LYS A 93 -8.55 3.20 -13.00
N LEU A 94 -8.20 2.01 -12.49
CA LEU A 94 -7.22 1.13 -13.14
C LEU A 94 -7.70 0.76 -14.55
N PHE A 95 -8.94 0.27 -14.68
CA PHE A 95 -9.48 -0.14 -15.97
C PHE A 95 -9.64 0.99 -16.98
N LEU A 96 -9.88 2.20 -16.49
CA LEU A 96 -10.00 3.41 -17.29
C LEU A 96 -8.64 4.06 -17.61
N GLU A 97 -7.54 3.52 -17.10
CA GLU A 97 -6.19 4.10 -17.21
C GLU A 97 -6.18 5.58 -16.79
N ASP A 98 -6.92 5.88 -15.71
CA ASP A 98 -7.14 7.25 -15.24
C ASP A 98 -5.88 7.81 -14.56
N ASN A 99 -5.38 8.93 -15.06
CA ASN A 99 -4.19 9.62 -14.54
C ASN A 99 -4.34 10.08 -13.08
N ASN A 100 -5.57 10.20 -12.58
CA ASN A 100 -5.89 10.62 -11.22
C ASN A 100 -6.11 9.44 -10.27
N ILE A 101 -5.58 8.25 -10.57
CA ILE A 101 -5.70 7.08 -9.69
C ILE A 101 -5.08 7.32 -8.30
N LEU A 102 -4.01 8.10 -8.22
CA LEU A 102 -3.37 8.44 -6.94
C LEU A 102 -4.27 9.28 -6.03
N ASP A 103 -5.25 9.99 -6.59
CA ASP A 103 -6.19 10.81 -5.81
C ASP A 103 -7.09 9.93 -4.96
N VAL A 104 -7.45 8.75 -5.48
CA VAL A 104 -8.22 7.76 -4.71
C VAL A 104 -7.44 7.29 -3.49
N ILE A 105 -6.12 7.09 -3.62
CA ILE A 105 -5.29 6.71 -2.47
C ILE A 105 -5.27 7.83 -1.43
N ARG A 106 -5.13 9.09 -1.86
CA ARG A 106 -5.15 10.26 -0.97
C ARG A 106 -6.49 10.39 -0.23
N GLU A 107 -7.60 10.25 -0.95
CA GLU A 107 -8.95 10.28 -0.36
C GLU A 107 -9.14 9.14 0.67
N VAL A 108 -8.58 7.95 0.41
CA VAL A 108 -8.65 6.81 1.35
C VAL A 108 -7.81 7.05 2.62
N GLU A 109 -6.65 7.69 2.50
CA GLU A 109 -5.79 8.03 3.65
C GLU A 109 -6.46 9.02 4.62
N GLU A 110 -7.42 9.81 4.14
CA GLU A 110 -8.18 10.77 4.96
C GLU A 110 -9.30 10.09 5.77
N ILE A 111 -9.61 8.82 5.51
CA ILE A 111 -10.65 8.07 6.23
C ILE A 111 -10.13 7.62 7.60
N PRO A 112 -10.73 8.08 8.72
CA PRO A 112 -10.32 7.66 10.05
C PRO A 112 -10.50 6.15 10.24
N GLY A 113 -9.46 5.46 10.72
CA GLY A 113 -9.53 4.04 11.04
C GLY A 113 -9.60 3.11 9.82
N ILE A 114 -9.24 3.58 8.63
CA ILE A 114 -9.19 2.73 7.43
C ILE A 114 -8.33 1.49 7.68
N SER A 115 -8.88 0.33 7.31
CA SER A 115 -8.17 -0.94 7.48
C SER A 115 -6.96 -1.01 6.54
N PRO A 116 -5.75 -1.32 7.05
CA PRO A 116 -4.57 -1.54 6.21
C PRO A 116 -4.78 -2.59 5.13
N ASN A 117 -5.62 -3.60 5.39
CA ASN A 117 -5.91 -4.68 4.44
C ASN A 117 -6.62 -4.15 3.17
N ILE A 118 -7.38 -3.06 3.28
CA ILE A 118 -8.04 -2.42 2.13
C ILE A 118 -6.99 -1.80 1.21
N LEU A 119 -5.99 -1.12 1.79
CA LEU A 119 -4.89 -0.51 1.07
C LEU A 119 -3.95 -1.58 0.46
N GLU A 120 -3.70 -2.68 1.18
CA GLU A 120 -2.97 -3.85 0.64
C GLU A 120 -3.72 -4.51 -0.53
N LEU A 121 -5.06 -4.59 -0.48
CA LEU A 121 -5.87 -5.06 -1.60
C LEU A 121 -5.73 -4.16 -2.83
N MET A 122 -5.78 -2.84 -2.65
CA MET A 122 -5.54 -1.88 -3.74
C MET A 122 -4.13 -2.02 -4.32
N ALA A 123 -3.12 -2.26 -3.47
CA ALA A 123 -1.75 -2.52 -3.94
C ALA A 123 -1.68 -3.77 -4.81
N ASN A 124 -2.36 -4.85 -4.41
CA ASN A 124 -2.43 -6.09 -5.18
C ASN A 124 -3.12 -5.89 -6.53
N MET A 125 -4.24 -5.16 -6.57
CA MET A 125 -4.93 -4.82 -7.83
C MET A 125 -4.03 -4.05 -8.81
N ALA A 126 -3.24 -3.09 -8.30
CA ALA A 126 -2.28 -2.36 -9.14
C ALA A 126 -1.14 -3.23 -9.67
N MET A 127 -0.88 -4.39 -9.07
CA MET A 127 0.14 -5.34 -9.50
C MET A 127 -0.39 -6.48 -10.38
N GLN A 128 -1.71 -6.55 -10.60
CA GLN A 128 -2.32 -7.54 -11.47
C GLN A 128 -2.12 -7.17 -12.95
N GLU A 129 -1.93 -8.21 -13.77
CA GLU A 129 -1.94 -8.07 -15.23
C GLU A 129 -3.33 -7.60 -15.71
N PRO A 130 -3.42 -6.72 -16.72
CA PRO A 130 -2.32 -6.21 -17.57
C PRO A 130 -1.67 -4.90 -17.10
N TYR A 131 -2.02 -4.38 -15.91
CA TYR A 131 -1.69 -2.99 -15.54
C TYR A 131 -0.30 -2.83 -14.91
N VAL A 132 0.10 -3.74 -14.02
CA VAL A 132 1.40 -3.77 -13.32
C VAL A 132 2.00 -2.37 -13.04
N LEU A 133 1.23 -1.55 -12.32
CA LEU A 133 1.56 -0.17 -11.95
C LEU A 133 2.32 -0.13 -10.61
N LYS A 134 3.59 -0.54 -10.63
CA LYS A 134 4.45 -0.62 -9.42
C LYS A 134 4.43 0.65 -8.57
N HIS A 135 4.47 1.83 -9.19
CA HIS A 135 4.49 3.10 -8.47
C HIS A 135 3.18 3.36 -7.69
N VAL A 136 2.03 2.97 -8.25
CA VAL A 136 0.72 3.06 -7.58
C VAL A 136 0.67 2.06 -6.42
N ALA A 137 1.10 0.82 -6.67
CA ALA A 137 1.12 -0.21 -5.64
C ALA A 137 2.00 0.18 -4.44
N VAL A 138 3.19 0.72 -4.68
CA VAL A 138 4.06 1.25 -3.60
C VAL A 138 3.37 2.36 -2.81
N LYS A 139 2.61 3.24 -3.45
CA LYS A 139 1.83 4.28 -2.74
C LYS A 139 0.75 3.67 -1.86
N CYS A 140 0.01 2.68 -2.34
CA CYS A 140 -0.96 1.94 -1.53
C CYS A 140 -0.30 1.26 -0.31
N LEU A 141 0.87 0.63 -0.49
CA LEU A 141 1.58 -0.02 0.61
C LEU A 141 2.11 1.00 1.64
N HIS A 142 2.58 2.18 1.21
CA HIS A 142 2.94 3.25 2.14
C HIS A 142 1.74 3.75 2.95
N ALA A 143 0.58 3.90 2.30
CA ALA A 143 -0.66 4.24 3.00
C ALA A 143 -1.04 3.14 4.01
N ALA A 144 -0.95 1.85 3.61
CA ALA A 144 -1.21 0.72 4.51
C ALA A 144 -0.27 0.71 5.72
N PHE A 145 1.00 1.06 5.50
CA PHE A 145 2.01 1.18 6.54
C PHE A 145 1.66 2.28 7.55
N ASN A 146 1.23 3.45 7.07
CA ASN A 146 0.76 4.54 7.93
C ASN A 146 -0.50 4.15 8.71
N ALA A 147 -1.45 3.45 8.08
CA ALA A 147 -2.65 2.97 8.76
C ALA A 147 -2.33 1.93 9.85
N ARG A 148 -1.38 1.01 9.62
CA ARG A 148 -0.89 0.06 10.65
C ARG A 148 -0.19 0.78 11.79
N PHE A 149 0.54 1.85 11.51
CA PHE A 149 1.18 2.66 12.54
C PHE A 149 0.17 3.27 13.50
N GLN A 150 -0.91 3.84 12.96
CA GLN A 150 -1.93 4.52 13.73
C GLN A 150 -2.83 3.56 14.54
N SER A 151 -3.06 2.34 14.02
CA SER A 151 -4.02 1.37 14.59
C SER A 151 -3.43 0.42 15.64
N SER A 152 -2.19 0.66 16.11
CA SER A 152 -1.38 -0.24 16.96
C SER A 152 -1.05 -1.58 16.28
N ILE A 153 0.23 -1.95 16.29
CA ILE A 153 0.70 -3.16 15.60
C ILE A 153 0.32 -4.39 16.43
N SER A 154 -0.70 -5.12 15.97
CA SER A 154 -1.13 -6.38 16.60
C SER A 154 -0.55 -7.63 15.95
N ASP A 155 -0.17 -7.57 14.66
CA ASP A 155 0.42 -8.68 13.90
C ASP A 155 1.77 -8.28 13.30
N TRP A 156 2.84 -8.60 14.04
CA TRP A 156 4.21 -8.30 13.66
C TRP A 156 4.70 -9.06 12.41
N LYS A 157 4.09 -10.22 12.10
CA LYS A 157 4.45 -10.97 10.89
C LYS A 157 3.95 -10.26 9.65
N LYS A 158 2.67 -9.89 9.63
CA LYS A 158 2.08 -9.11 8.53
C LYS A 158 2.74 -7.75 8.36
N PHE A 159 3.06 -7.09 9.48
CA PHE A 159 3.80 -5.83 9.42
C PHE A 159 5.18 -6.00 8.77
N ALA A 160 5.94 -7.04 9.14
CA ALA A 160 7.24 -7.32 8.54
C ALA A 160 7.14 -7.75 7.06
N GLU A 161 6.06 -8.41 6.66
CA GLU A 161 5.75 -8.69 5.25
C GLU A 161 5.50 -7.40 4.47
N LEU A 162 4.65 -6.51 4.99
CA LEU A 162 4.41 -5.21 4.39
C LEU A 162 5.70 -4.39 4.21
N VAL A 163 6.57 -4.35 5.22
CA VAL A 163 7.88 -3.69 5.13
C VAL A 163 8.75 -4.35 4.05
N THR A 164 8.73 -5.68 3.96
CA THR A 164 9.45 -6.43 2.91
C THR A 164 8.96 -6.04 1.52
N ASP A 165 7.64 -5.95 1.34
CA ASP A 165 7.02 -5.66 0.05
C ASP A 165 7.29 -4.22 -0.39
N ILE A 166 7.14 -3.24 0.51
CA ILE A 166 7.52 -1.84 0.24
C ILE A 166 8.99 -1.77 -0.18
N THR A 167 9.87 -2.43 0.56
CA THR A 167 11.32 -2.42 0.31
C THR A 167 11.66 -3.01 -1.06
N ARG A 168 11.07 -4.17 -1.41
CA ARG A 168 11.30 -4.83 -2.70
C ARG A 168 10.71 -4.06 -3.88
N MET A 169 9.56 -3.44 -3.70
CA MET A 169 8.84 -2.74 -4.76
C MET A 169 9.33 -1.30 -4.97
N SER A 170 10.02 -0.73 -3.99
CA SER A 170 10.66 0.59 -4.09
C SER A 170 11.84 0.55 -5.05
N SER A 171 11.54 0.64 -6.35
CA SER A 171 12.53 0.67 -7.44
C SER A 171 13.42 1.92 -7.42
N SER A 172 12.98 2.99 -6.74
CA SER A 172 13.78 4.19 -6.54
C SER A 172 14.49 4.14 -5.20
N ARG A 173 15.81 3.87 -5.24
CA ARG A 173 16.74 4.04 -4.10
C ARG A 173 16.69 5.44 -3.47
N LYS A 174 16.01 6.43 -4.08
CA LYS A 174 15.95 7.81 -3.58
C LYS A 174 15.08 7.93 -2.33
N ASN A 175 13.94 7.24 -2.30
CA ASN A 175 12.94 7.41 -1.22
C ASN A 175 13.10 6.37 -0.11
N LEU A 176 13.95 5.36 -0.33
CA LEU A 176 14.18 4.27 0.60
C LEU A 176 14.74 4.74 1.96
N PRO A 177 15.70 5.69 2.04
CA PRO A 177 16.13 6.21 3.34
C PRO A 177 14.99 6.85 4.14
N ASP A 178 14.11 7.61 3.50
CA ASP A 178 13.01 8.31 4.17
C ASP A 178 11.93 7.32 4.66
N PHE A 179 11.72 6.22 3.93
CA PHE A 179 10.93 5.10 4.43
C PHE A 179 11.57 4.46 5.67
N CYS A 180 12.90 4.24 5.64
CA CYS A 180 13.62 3.68 6.77
C CYS A 180 13.58 4.61 7.98
N ASP A 181 13.62 5.93 7.79
CA ASP A 181 13.42 6.93 8.85
C ASP A 181 12.07 6.71 9.54
N LYS A 182 10.99 6.68 8.77
CA LYS A 182 9.64 6.43 9.32
C LYS A 182 9.53 5.07 10.02
N LEU A 183 10.17 4.04 9.48
CA LEU A 183 10.22 2.72 10.09
C LEU A 183 10.93 2.76 11.45
N ILE A 184 12.08 3.43 11.52
CA ILE A 184 12.84 3.58 12.77
C ILE A 184 12.02 4.38 13.79
N ASP A 185 11.45 5.52 13.40
CA ASP A 185 10.64 6.37 14.28
C ASP A 185 9.45 5.60 14.87
N MET A 186 8.88 4.68 14.10
CA MET A 186 7.82 3.79 14.54
C MET A 186 8.30 2.69 15.48
N LEU A 187 9.40 2.02 15.14
CA LEU A 187 9.86 0.84 15.87
C LEU A 187 10.64 1.18 17.13
N ALA A 188 11.42 2.25 17.14
CA ALA A 188 12.22 2.67 18.28
C ALA A 188 11.44 2.76 19.61
N PRO A 189 10.27 3.44 19.70
CA PRO A 189 9.50 3.48 20.94
C PRO A 189 8.97 2.10 21.34
N LEU A 190 8.47 1.31 20.39
CA LEU A 190 7.94 -0.05 20.65
C LEU A 190 9.03 -0.99 21.17
N CYS A 191 10.22 -0.95 20.57
CA CYS A 191 11.33 -1.81 21.00
C CYS A 191 11.92 -1.33 22.34
N SER A 192 11.91 -0.03 22.64
CA SER A 192 12.32 0.50 23.96
C SER A 192 11.39 0.07 25.10
N GLN A 193 10.10 -0.12 24.80
CA GLN A 193 9.07 -0.56 25.75
C GLN A 193 8.97 -2.08 25.85
N GLY A 194 9.76 -2.83 25.07
CA GLY A 194 9.69 -4.29 25.03
C GLY A 194 8.44 -4.86 24.33
N SER A 195 7.65 -4.04 23.64
CA SER A 195 6.44 -4.45 22.91
C SER A 195 6.70 -4.80 21.44
N CYS A 196 7.97 -4.77 21.02
CA CYS A 196 8.45 -5.04 19.68
C CYS A 196 8.71 -6.53 19.47
N GLU A 197 7.81 -7.20 18.75
CA GLU A 197 7.94 -8.62 18.39
C GLU A 197 8.29 -8.81 16.91
N TYR A 198 9.02 -7.85 16.33
CA TYR A 198 9.42 -7.91 14.93
C TYR A 198 10.19 -9.22 14.63
N PRO A 199 9.83 -10.00 13.60
CA PRO A 199 10.47 -11.29 13.33
C PRO A 199 11.96 -11.13 13.02
N GLU A 200 12.82 -11.78 13.80
CA GLU A 200 14.28 -11.64 13.71
C GLU A 200 14.82 -11.96 12.31
N LEU A 201 14.30 -13.01 11.66
CA LEU A 201 14.73 -13.36 10.31
C LEU A 201 14.42 -12.27 9.28
N LYS A 202 13.27 -11.59 9.42
CA LYS A 202 12.88 -10.46 8.58
C LYS A 202 13.75 -9.24 8.85
N ALA A 203 14.13 -9.02 10.11
CA ALA A 203 15.04 -7.94 10.48
C ALA A 203 16.43 -8.18 9.87
N LYS A 204 16.98 -9.40 9.96
CA LYS A 204 18.25 -9.77 9.33
C LYS A 204 18.19 -9.56 7.82
N TRP A 205 17.12 -10.03 7.16
CA TRP A 205 16.92 -9.81 5.73
C TRP A 205 16.93 -8.32 5.36
N LEU A 206 16.18 -7.49 6.11
CA LEU A 206 16.09 -6.05 5.85
C LEU A 206 17.45 -5.36 6.00
N VAL A 207 18.19 -5.64 7.08
CA VAL A 207 19.52 -5.08 7.32
C VAL A 207 20.49 -5.49 6.20
N SER A 208 20.54 -6.78 5.83
CA SER A 208 21.40 -7.25 4.74
C SER A 208 21.03 -6.62 3.40
N TRP A 209 19.74 -6.46 3.12
CA TRP A 209 19.27 -5.84 1.89
C TRP A 209 19.67 -4.36 1.82
N LEU A 210 19.42 -3.59 2.87
CA LEU A 210 19.81 -2.17 2.95
C LEU A 210 21.32 -2.00 2.82
N TRP A 211 22.09 -2.89 3.45
CA TRP A 211 23.55 -2.87 3.36
C TRP A 211 24.05 -3.11 1.94
N ASN A 212 23.52 -4.11 1.25
CA ASN A 212 23.88 -4.41 -0.13
C ASN A 212 23.53 -3.24 -1.06
N GLU A 213 22.36 -2.65 -0.90
CA GLU A 213 21.97 -1.46 -1.66
C GLU A 213 22.90 -0.27 -1.39
N ALA A 214 23.36 -0.09 -0.14
CA ALA A 214 24.30 0.95 0.21
C ALA A 214 25.68 0.72 -0.43
N VAL A 215 26.16 -0.53 -0.46
CA VAL A 215 27.39 -0.91 -1.18
C VAL A 215 27.25 -0.64 -2.68
N HIS A 216 26.09 -0.89 -3.29
CA HIS A 216 25.85 -0.53 -4.69
C HIS A 216 25.92 0.99 -4.92
N LEU A 217 25.36 1.81 -4.03
CA LEU A 217 25.45 3.28 -4.11
C LEU A 217 26.89 3.77 -3.93
N TYR A 218 27.64 3.18 -2.99
CA TYR A 218 29.05 3.47 -2.78
C TYR A 218 29.87 3.19 -4.05
N ARG A 219 29.67 2.03 -4.68
CA ARG A 219 30.31 1.66 -5.96
C ARG A 219 29.94 2.62 -7.10
N ALA A 220 28.74 3.19 -7.06
CA ALA A 220 28.29 4.22 -8.01
C ALA A 220 28.80 5.63 -7.68
N ARG A 221 29.68 5.78 -6.67
CA ARG A 221 30.22 7.07 -6.17
C ARG A 221 29.16 8.01 -5.60
N GLU A 222 28.00 7.48 -5.20
CA GLU A 222 26.96 8.22 -4.51
C GLU A 222 27.17 8.14 -2.98
N LEU A 223 28.30 8.69 -2.49
CA LEU A 223 28.77 8.49 -1.12
C LEU A 223 27.80 8.97 -0.04
N GLU A 224 27.18 10.15 -0.20
CA GLU A 224 26.18 10.67 0.75
C GLU A 224 24.98 9.72 0.91
N ARG A 225 24.49 9.16 -0.21
CA ARG A 225 23.35 8.24 -0.20
C ARG A 225 23.74 6.87 0.34
N ALA A 226 24.96 6.42 0.05
CA ALA A 226 25.51 5.19 0.60
C ALA A 226 25.65 5.29 2.13
N GLU A 227 26.24 6.38 2.63
CA GLU A 227 26.36 6.68 4.06
C GLU A 227 24.99 6.66 4.73
N LYS A 228 24.01 7.43 4.19
CA LYS A 228 22.67 7.52 4.77
C LYS A 228 22.06 6.13 4.91
N LEU A 229 22.16 5.28 3.89
CA LEU A 229 21.56 3.95 3.90
C LEU A 229 22.30 2.96 4.81
N MET A 230 23.64 3.02 4.89
CA MET A 230 24.43 2.25 5.86
C MET A 230 24.06 2.64 7.30
N SER A 231 23.90 3.93 7.57
CA SER A 231 23.46 4.43 8.86
C SER A 231 22.08 3.89 9.23
N LYS A 232 21.11 3.87 8.31
CA LYS A 232 19.78 3.26 8.56
C LYS A 232 19.87 1.76 8.83
N ALA A 233 20.69 1.02 8.08
CA ALA A 233 20.88 -0.41 8.31
C ALA A 233 21.42 -0.70 9.72
N ILE A 234 22.41 0.08 10.19
CA ILE A 234 22.98 -0.04 11.55
C ILE A 234 21.93 0.31 12.62
N GLN A 235 21.15 1.37 12.41
CA GLN A 235 20.09 1.77 13.34
C GLN A 235 19.02 0.68 13.46
N ILE A 236 18.51 0.16 12.34
CA ILE A 236 17.53 -0.93 12.32
C ILE A 236 18.09 -2.18 13.00
N ALA A 237 19.35 -2.54 12.71
CA ALA A 237 20.02 -3.67 13.37
C ALA A 237 20.03 -3.51 14.89
N LYS A 238 20.37 -2.31 15.38
CA LYS A 238 20.39 -2.01 16.83
C LYS A 238 19.04 -2.17 17.50
N PHE A 239 17.95 -1.82 16.81
CA PHE A 239 16.60 -1.89 17.39
C PHE A 239 15.96 -3.28 17.29
N LEU A 240 16.17 -3.99 16.17
CA LEU A 240 15.42 -5.21 15.87
C LEU A 240 16.21 -6.50 16.09
N LEU A 241 17.54 -6.43 16.17
CA LEU A 241 18.37 -7.62 16.34
C LEU A 241 18.87 -7.73 17.77
N LYS A 242 18.53 -8.84 18.42
CA LYS A 242 19.11 -9.21 19.72
C LYS A 242 20.61 -9.44 19.63
N THR A 243 21.04 -10.04 18.52
CA THR A 243 22.45 -10.22 18.18
C THR A 243 22.68 -9.70 16.77
N PHE A 244 23.64 -8.80 16.63
CA PHE A 244 24.08 -8.28 15.34
C PHE A 244 25.43 -8.93 14.99
N PRO A 245 25.43 -10.11 14.36
CA PRO A 245 26.67 -10.74 13.92
C PRO A 245 27.37 -9.81 12.93
N HIS A 246 28.69 -9.72 13.03
CA HIS A 246 29.53 -8.85 12.22
C HIS A 246 29.35 -7.33 12.45
N ALA A 247 28.85 -6.92 13.62
CA ALA A 247 28.64 -5.51 13.94
C ALA A 247 29.91 -4.65 13.76
N GLU A 248 31.07 -5.19 14.10
CA GLU A 248 32.34 -4.46 14.00
C GLU A 248 32.79 -4.29 12.55
N GLU A 249 32.61 -5.30 11.70
CA GLU A 249 32.89 -5.22 10.26
C GLU A 249 31.95 -4.21 9.57
N PHE A 250 30.67 -4.18 9.97
CA PHE A 250 29.71 -3.18 9.50
C PHE A 250 30.16 -1.77 9.91
N LYS A 251 30.49 -1.56 11.19
CA LYS A 251 31.00 -0.26 11.67
C LYS A 251 32.27 0.18 10.96
N ALA A 252 33.23 -0.72 10.79
CA ALA A 252 34.50 -0.42 10.12
C ALA A 252 34.28 0.01 8.66
N SER A 253 33.40 -0.71 7.94
CA SER A 253 33.04 -0.36 6.55
C SER A 253 32.29 0.97 6.46
N TYR A 254 31.37 1.23 7.39
CA TYR A 254 30.68 2.51 7.47
C TYR A 254 31.66 3.68 7.74
N GLN A 255 32.58 3.49 8.68
CA GLN A 255 33.60 4.49 9.02
C GLN A 255 34.53 4.79 7.85
N TYR A 256 34.86 3.77 7.05
CA TYR A 256 35.62 3.94 5.82
C TYR A 256 34.88 4.86 4.84
N VAL A 257 33.59 4.61 4.59
CA VAL A 257 32.78 5.45 3.68
C VAL A 257 32.65 6.89 4.20
N LEU A 258 32.45 7.06 5.51
CA LEU A 258 32.38 8.37 6.14
C LEU A 258 33.69 9.16 5.99
N THR A 259 34.83 8.47 6.10
CA THR A 259 36.16 9.09 5.92
C THR A 259 36.37 9.54 4.47
N GLU A 260 36.02 8.72 3.49
CA GLU A 260 36.08 9.11 2.06
C GLU A 260 35.17 10.31 1.76
N LEU A 261 33.94 10.31 2.31
CA LEU A 261 32.98 11.40 2.11
C LEU A 261 33.53 12.73 2.66
N ASN A 262 34.02 12.72 3.91
CA ASN A 262 34.61 13.90 4.54
C ASN A 262 35.86 14.41 3.80
N GLY A 263 36.66 13.51 3.21
CA GLY A 263 37.80 13.88 2.36
C GLY A 263 37.38 14.70 1.15
N LEU A 264 36.33 14.27 0.43
CA LEU A 264 35.81 14.98 -0.74
C LEU A 264 35.19 16.34 -0.40
N GLU A 265 34.59 16.50 0.78
CA GLU A 265 34.05 17.79 1.22
C GLU A 265 35.15 18.80 1.53
N ASN A 266 36.30 18.34 2.02
CA ASN A 266 37.46 19.20 2.29
C ASN A 266 38.17 19.63 0.99
N ASP A 267 38.18 18.79 -0.04
CA ASP A 267 38.75 19.13 -1.37
C ASP A 267 37.86 20.10 -2.18
N ARG A 268 36.60 20.30 -1.77
CA ARG A 268 35.63 21.19 -2.43
C ARG A 268 35.54 22.61 -1.81
N LYS A 269 36.19 22.84 -0.66
CA LYS A 269 36.22 24.13 0.04
C LYS A 269 37.49 24.90 -0.28
#